data_AF-A0A3M0XSQ4-F1
#
_entry.id   AF-A0A3M0XSQ4-F1
#
_cell.length_a   1.000
_cell.length_b   1.000
_cell.length_c   1.000
_cell.angle_alpha   90.00
_cell.angle_beta   90.00
_cell.angle_gamma   90.00
#
_symmetry.space_group_name_H-M   'P 1'
#
loop_
_entity.id
_entity.type
_entity.pdbx_description
1 polymer ?
#
loop_
_entity_poly.entity_id
_entity_poly.type
_entity_poly.pdbx_seq_one_letter_code
_entity_poly.pdbx_strand_id
1 'polypeptide(L)'
;HYLADAAEAFFDWMAQTNIEHVHTRNVAYYFSYPIIDPYGTRDAFRYVIEPFYGSSDHQVYNDRGVPAVLFNHWPDMVYHTSHDRTDRMDATALKRACFIAAATGLVVAGAPEVEPLTVAGEAMTRSQARIASDMRRWMTLATTIEPTGEALSSFTRDFLAAVDAFRAREGRNVRSVLELTRGSTSSDPAADRKRIEALANLVESGVETDRKAAWRFMEGLAQAHGVVLKPVQLDDSMQRAAAMVPRWKGERPGFVRVPARGLPGFTSMEVRNFIDGSRSALAIRDAVNAEYAPTYGMVDLDAVVAYLEALEKAGLIEIERR
;
A
#
# COMPACT_ATOMS: atom_id res chain seq x y z
N HIS A 1 4.66 -2.74 4.21
CA HIS A 1 5.50 -3.50 5.16
C HIS A 1 5.70 -4.90 4.59
N TYR A 2 6.87 -5.52 4.76
CA TYR A 2 7.21 -6.82 4.14
C TYR A 2 6.20 -7.93 4.48
N LEU A 3 5.48 -7.80 5.59
CA LEU A 3 4.37 -8.66 5.98
C LEU A 3 3.36 -8.87 4.84
N ALA A 4 3.03 -7.80 4.11
CA ALA A 4 2.12 -7.87 2.97
C ALA A 4 2.73 -8.70 1.84
N ASP A 5 4.00 -8.48 1.51
CA ASP A 5 4.72 -9.22 0.47
C ASP A 5 4.84 -10.71 0.80
N ALA A 6 5.13 -11.03 2.07
CA ALA A 6 5.21 -12.41 2.54
C ALA A 6 3.86 -13.12 2.39
N ALA A 7 2.76 -12.48 2.80
CA ALA A 7 1.42 -13.03 2.61
C ALA A 7 1.09 -13.21 1.12
N GLU A 8 1.33 -12.16 0.32
CA GLU A 8 1.05 -12.14 -1.12
C GLU A 8 1.78 -13.26 -1.86
N ALA A 9 3.04 -13.53 -1.50
CA ALA A 9 3.82 -14.64 -2.06
C ALA A 9 3.15 -16.00 -1.87
N PHE A 10 2.52 -16.24 -0.72
CA PHE A 10 1.80 -17.49 -0.48
C PHE A 10 0.43 -17.54 -1.17
N PHE A 11 -0.25 -16.41 -1.33
CA PHE A 11 -1.46 -16.33 -2.18
C PHE A 11 -1.11 -16.64 -3.65
N ASP A 12 -0.05 -16.04 -4.17
CA ASP A 12 0.46 -16.29 -5.52
C ASP A 12 0.81 -17.75 -5.73
N TRP A 13 1.61 -18.32 -4.81
CA TRP A 13 2.01 -19.71 -4.88
C TRP A 13 0.80 -20.64 -4.83
N MET A 14 -0.16 -20.38 -3.92
CA MET A 14 -1.39 -21.17 -3.83
C MET A 14 -2.16 -21.12 -5.15
N ALA A 15 -2.36 -19.94 -5.72
CA ALA A 15 -3.08 -19.76 -6.98
C ALA A 15 -2.38 -20.44 -8.15
N GLN A 16 -1.08 -20.23 -8.30
CA GLN A 16 -0.30 -20.77 -9.42
C GLN A 16 -0.19 -22.30 -9.38
N THR A 17 -0.18 -22.89 -8.19
CA THR A 17 -0.05 -24.35 -8.03
C THR A 17 -1.38 -25.08 -7.98
N ASN A 18 -2.46 -24.38 -7.63
CA ASN A 18 -3.83 -24.88 -7.57
C ASN A 18 -4.71 -24.30 -8.69
N ILE A 19 -4.14 -24.24 -9.89
CA ILE A 19 -4.81 -23.97 -11.16
C ILE A 19 -4.20 -24.86 -12.25
N GLU A 20 -4.99 -25.22 -13.26
CA GLU A 20 -4.49 -25.92 -14.43
C GLU A 20 -3.84 -24.96 -15.42
N HIS A 21 -2.63 -25.27 -15.88
CA HIS A 21 -1.95 -24.52 -16.93
C HIS A 21 -1.87 -25.36 -18.19
N VAL A 22 -2.14 -24.73 -19.34
CA VAL A 22 -1.95 -25.38 -20.66
C VAL A 22 -0.52 -25.88 -20.81
N HIS A 23 0.47 -25.15 -20.29
CA HIS A 23 1.87 -25.52 -20.33
C HIS A 23 2.21 -26.79 -19.52
N THR A 24 1.42 -27.15 -18.51
CA THR A 24 1.68 -28.32 -17.63
C THR A 24 0.66 -29.45 -17.79
N ARG A 25 -0.28 -29.32 -18.74
CA ARG A 25 -1.37 -30.28 -18.98
C ARG A 25 -0.92 -31.72 -19.26
N ASN A 26 0.31 -31.90 -19.75
CA ASN A 26 0.86 -33.23 -20.07
C ASN A 26 1.32 -34.03 -18.85
N VAL A 27 1.45 -33.38 -17.68
CA VAL A 27 1.82 -34.06 -16.42
C VAL A 27 0.55 -34.52 -15.69
N ALA A 28 -0.54 -33.77 -15.81
CA ALA A 28 -1.86 -34.11 -15.28
C ALA A 28 -2.92 -33.06 -15.72
N TYR A 29 -4.17 -33.48 -15.94
CA TYR A 29 -5.36 -32.60 -15.86
C TYR A 29 -5.71 -32.31 -14.38
N TYR A 30 -4.71 -31.91 -13.60
CA TYR A 30 -4.81 -31.68 -12.16
C TYR A 30 -3.86 -30.55 -11.73
N PHE A 31 -4.09 -30.04 -10.52
CA PHE A 31 -3.19 -29.09 -9.87
C PHE A 31 -1.78 -29.66 -9.68
N SER A 32 -0.77 -28.81 -9.84
CA SER A 32 0.64 -29.22 -9.69
C SER A 32 1.03 -29.52 -8.24
N TYR A 33 0.47 -28.76 -7.29
CA TYR A 33 0.60 -29.03 -5.84
C TYR A 33 -0.77 -28.91 -5.17
N PRO A 34 -1.63 -29.95 -5.26
CA PRO A 34 -3.01 -29.86 -4.80
C PRO A 34 -3.08 -29.73 -3.27
N ILE A 35 -3.59 -28.59 -2.79
CA ILE A 35 -4.03 -28.40 -1.42
C ILE A 35 -5.55 -28.42 -1.43
N ILE A 36 -6.10 -29.60 -1.21
CA ILE A 36 -7.53 -29.91 -1.33
C ILE A 36 -7.99 -30.69 -0.12
N ASP A 37 -9.25 -30.51 0.25
CA ASP A 37 -9.94 -31.36 1.22
C ASP A 37 -10.83 -32.39 0.49
N PRO A 38 -10.98 -33.63 0.99
CA PRO A 38 -11.89 -34.61 0.41
C PRO A 38 -13.34 -34.13 0.30
N TYR A 39 -13.80 -33.27 1.22
CA TYR A 39 -15.17 -32.75 1.28
C TYR A 39 -15.30 -31.33 0.72
N GLY A 40 -14.20 -30.72 0.28
CA GLY A 40 -14.21 -29.38 -0.29
C GLY A 40 -14.29 -29.36 -1.82
N THR A 41 -14.47 -28.16 -2.35
CA THR A 41 -14.44 -27.89 -3.79
C THR A 41 -13.10 -28.29 -4.40
N ARG A 42 -13.12 -28.53 -5.72
CA ARG A 42 -11.92 -28.71 -6.56
C ARG A 42 -11.68 -27.49 -7.44
N ASP A 43 -12.23 -26.35 -7.05
CA ASP A 43 -12.10 -25.11 -7.79
C ASP A 43 -10.68 -24.58 -7.70
N ALA A 44 -10.26 -23.90 -8.77
CA ALA A 44 -9.00 -23.19 -8.79
C ALA A 44 -9.00 -22.10 -7.71
N PHE A 45 -7.86 -21.91 -7.05
CA PHE A 45 -7.74 -20.86 -6.04
C PHE A 45 -7.67 -19.49 -6.73
N ARG A 46 -8.68 -18.66 -6.49
CA ARG A 46 -8.78 -17.28 -7.01
C ARG A 46 -8.67 -16.31 -5.86
N TYR A 47 -7.96 -15.22 -6.09
CA TYR A 47 -7.77 -14.18 -5.11
C TYR A 47 -7.55 -12.84 -5.80
N VAL A 48 -7.68 -11.76 -5.04
CA VAL A 48 -7.32 -10.39 -5.44
C VAL A 48 -6.57 -9.78 -4.27
N ILE A 49 -5.53 -9.00 -4.57
CA ILE A 49 -4.83 -8.17 -3.58
C ILE A 49 -5.39 -6.77 -3.68
N GLU A 50 -6.02 -6.33 -2.60
CA GLU A 50 -6.58 -5.00 -2.51
C GLU A 50 -5.67 -4.08 -1.66
N PRO A 51 -5.69 -2.77 -1.95
CA PRO A 51 -5.15 -1.77 -1.03
C PRO A 51 -5.84 -1.83 0.34
N PHE A 52 -5.37 -1.00 1.27
CA PHE A 52 -5.92 -0.94 2.62
C PHE A 52 -7.46 -0.83 2.64
N TYR A 53 -8.08 -1.74 3.39
CA TYR A 53 -9.49 -1.73 3.73
C TYR A 53 -9.64 -1.46 5.23
N GLY A 54 -10.30 -0.36 5.60
CA GLY A 54 -10.74 -0.12 6.96
C GLY A 54 -12.07 -0.83 7.23
N SER A 55 -12.41 -1.11 8.50
CA SER A 55 -13.63 -1.81 8.97
C SER A 55 -13.48 -3.28 9.39
N SER A 56 -12.31 -3.68 9.91
CA SER A 56 -12.16 -4.94 10.63
C SER A 56 -11.14 -4.80 11.78
N ASP A 57 -10.94 -5.84 12.58
CA ASP A 57 -10.17 -5.82 13.83
C ASP A 57 -8.70 -5.44 13.62
N HIS A 58 -8.12 -5.65 12.43
CA HIS A 58 -6.74 -5.24 12.14
C HIS A 58 -6.53 -3.73 12.32
N GLN A 59 -7.60 -2.93 12.21
CA GLN A 59 -7.56 -1.49 12.36
C GLN A 59 -7.02 -1.03 13.72
N VAL A 60 -7.32 -1.74 14.82
CA VAL A 60 -6.83 -1.31 16.14
C VAL A 60 -5.30 -1.43 16.25
N TYR A 61 -4.70 -2.35 15.49
CA TYR A 61 -3.26 -2.53 15.38
C TYR A 61 -2.65 -1.46 14.48
N ASN A 62 -3.25 -1.20 13.31
CA ASN A 62 -2.78 -0.14 12.41
C ASN A 62 -2.83 1.25 13.08
N ASP A 63 -3.87 1.52 13.88
CA ASP A 63 -3.97 2.74 14.69
C ASP A 63 -2.90 2.85 15.76
N ARG A 64 -2.13 1.79 16.02
CA ARG A 64 -0.94 1.78 16.90
C ARG A 64 0.37 1.65 16.14
N GLY A 65 0.34 1.80 14.82
CA GLY A 65 1.52 1.66 13.96
C GLY A 65 2.00 0.21 13.80
N VAL A 66 1.21 -0.77 14.23
CA VAL A 66 1.51 -2.19 14.04
C VAL A 66 1.04 -2.61 12.64
N PRO A 67 1.93 -3.12 11.77
CA PRO A 67 1.54 -3.64 10.47
C PRO A 67 0.59 -4.82 10.61
N ALA A 68 -0.42 -4.87 9.75
CA ALA A 68 -1.39 -5.96 9.73
C ALA A 68 -1.82 -6.25 8.29
N VAL A 69 -2.20 -7.50 8.05
CA VAL A 69 -2.82 -7.97 6.80
C VAL A 69 -4.16 -8.59 7.14
N LEU A 70 -5.16 -8.35 6.30
CA LEU A 70 -6.49 -8.92 6.44
C LEU A 70 -6.65 -10.03 5.40
N PHE A 71 -6.96 -11.25 5.83
CA PHE A 71 -7.37 -12.32 4.94
C PHE A 71 -8.88 -12.34 4.92
N ASN A 72 -9.47 -11.97 3.79
CA ASN A 72 -10.90 -11.84 3.65
C ASN A 72 -11.45 -12.81 2.60
N HIS A 73 -12.68 -13.27 2.81
CA HIS A 73 -13.43 -14.06 1.83
C HIS A 73 -14.60 -13.21 1.32
N TRP A 74 -14.59 -12.88 0.03
CA TRP A 74 -15.63 -12.06 -0.57
C TRP A 74 -15.85 -12.44 -2.06
N PRO A 75 -17.10 -12.45 -2.57
CA PRO A 75 -18.35 -12.22 -1.85
C PRO A 75 -18.71 -13.38 -0.92
N ASP A 76 -19.16 -13.05 0.29
CA ASP A 76 -19.75 -14.01 1.21
C ASP A 76 -21.28 -14.00 1.06
N MET A 77 -21.82 -15.11 0.54
CA MET A 77 -23.23 -15.26 0.19
C MET A 77 -24.16 -15.38 1.40
N VAL A 78 -23.63 -15.71 2.58
CA VAL A 78 -24.43 -15.92 3.80
C VAL A 78 -24.06 -14.97 4.94
N TYR A 79 -23.16 -14.02 4.68
CA TYR A 79 -22.76 -12.95 5.59
C TYR A 79 -23.96 -12.25 6.24
N HIS A 80 -23.95 -12.14 7.57
CA HIS A 80 -25.04 -11.54 8.37
C HIS A 80 -26.42 -12.19 8.20
N THR A 81 -26.47 -13.48 7.84
CA THR A 81 -27.72 -14.25 7.76
C THR A 81 -27.73 -15.43 8.71
N SER A 82 -28.92 -15.98 9.00
CA SER A 82 -29.04 -17.23 9.77
C SER A 82 -28.54 -18.48 9.02
N HIS A 83 -28.13 -18.34 7.76
CA HIS A 83 -27.52 -19.40 6.96
C HIS A 83 -26.00 -19.48 7.12
N ASP A 84 -25.37 -18.55 7.83
CA ASP A 84 -23.96 -18.65 8.21
C ASP A 84 -23.77 -19.83 9.19
N ARG A 85 -23.43 -20.98 8.62
CA ARG A 85 -23.40 -22.29 9.27
C ARG A 85 -22.30 -23.14 8.63
N THR A 86 -21.85 -24.16 9.35
CA THR A 86 -20.72 -25.01 8.93
C THR A 86 -20.97 -25.76 7.61
N ASP A 87 -22.23 -26.01 7.24
CA ASP A 87 -22.60 -26.64 5.97
C ASP A 87 -22.44 -25.70 4.75
N ARG A 88 -22.19 -24.41 4.98
CA ARG A 88 -21.88 -23.41 3.94
C ARG A 88 -20.40 -23.14 3.75
N MET A 89 -19.55 -23.69 4.63
CA MET A 89 -18.11 -23.53 4.52
C MET A 89 -17.52 -24.47 3.47
N ASP A 90 -16.60 -23.97 2.64
CA ASP A 90 -15.79 -24.81 1.78
C ASP A 90 -14.53 -25.30 2.52
N ALA A 91 -14.44 -26.61 2.76
CA ALA A 91 -13.31 -27.21 3.48
C ALA A 91 -11.98 -27.03 2.74
N THR A 92 -11.99 -27.02 1.39
CA THR A 92 -10.78 -26.75 0.59
C THR A 92 -10.31 -25.31 0.77
N ALA A 93 -11.20 -24.33 0.66
CA ALA A 93 -10.88 -22.92 0.88
C ALA A 93 -10.33 -22.68 2.30
N LEU A 94 -10.97 -23.25 3.34
CA LEU A 94 -10.48 -23.14 4.72
C LEU A 94 -9.07 -23.72 4.87
N LYS A 95 -8.83 -24.93 4.34
CA LYS A 95 -7.51 -25.57 4.38
C LYS A 95 -6.42 -24.73 3.71
N ARG A 96 -6.73 -24.12 2.56
CA ARG A 96 -5.81 -23.22 1.84
C ARG A 96 -5.56 -21.93 2.63
N ALA A 97 -6.60 -21.33 3.21
CA ALA A 97 -6.46 -20.14 4.06
C ALA A 97 -5.58 -20.41 5.29
N CYS A 98 -5.78 -21.55 5.96
CA CYS A 98 -4.93 -21.98 7.08
C CYS A 98 -3.47 -22.17 6.66
N PHE A 99 -3.22 -22.77 5.49
CA PHE A 99 -1.86 -22.93 4.97
C PHE A 99 -1.19 -21.56 4.75
N ILE A 100 -1.85 -20.64 4.05
CA ILE A 100 -1.30 -19.31 3.76
C ILE A 100 -1.02 -18.55 5.06
N ALA A 101 -1.93 -18.60 6.03
CA ALA A 101 -1.76 -17.95 7.33
C ALA A 101 -0.59 -18.53 8.12
N ALA A 102 -0.49 -19.87 8.19
CA ALA A 102 0.61 -20.55 8.88
C ALA A 102 1.97 -20.24 8.23
N ALA A 103 2.05 -20.31 6.89
CA ALA A 103 3.28 -20.03 6.15
C ALA A 103 3.72 -18.56 6.32
N THR A 104 2.78 -17.62 6.25
CA THR A 104 3.04 -16.20 6.55
C THR A 104 3.54 -16.02 7.98
N GLY A 105 2.88 -16.68 8.95
CA GLY A 105 3.26 -16.65 10.36
C GLY A 105 4.68 -17.16 10.61
N LEU A 106 5.11 -18.21 9.92
CA LEU A 106 6.48 -18.73 10.01
C LEU A 106 7.53 -17.72 9.51
N VAL A 107 7.23 -16.99 8.42
CA VAL A 107 8.09 -15.92 7.92
C VAL A 107 8.20 -14.79 8.95
N VAL A 108 7.07 -14.34 9.49
CA VAL A 108 7.04 -13.23 10.47
C VAL A 108 7.71 -13.62 11.78
N ALA A 109 7.59 -14.88 12.20
CA ALA A 109 8.25 -15.42 13.38
C ALA A 109 9.78 -15.56 13.22
N GLY A 110 10.32 -15.38 12.00
CA GLY A 110 11.73 -15.58 11.71
C GLY A 110 12.16 -17.03 11.91
N ALA A 111 11.37 -17.99 11.41
CA ALA A 111 11.72 -19.40 11.47
C ALA A 111 13.13 -19.65 10.89
N PRO A 112 13.88 -20.67 11.37
CA PRO A 112 15.29 -20.87 11.00
C PRO A 112 15.56 -20.98 9.50
N GLU A 113 14.58 -21.45 8.73
CA GLU A 113 14.64 -21.59 7.27
C GLU A 113 14.43 -20.26 6.51
N VAL A 114 14.03 -19.19 7.21
CA VAL A 114 13.72 -17.88 6.63
C VAL A 114 14.99 -17.05 6.55
N GLU A 115 15.52 -16.93 5.33
CA GLU A 115 16.65 -16.06 5.03
C GLU A 115 16.19 -14.62 4.80
N PRO A 116 16.59 -13.63 5.63
CA PRO A 116 16.12 -12.24 5.49
C PRO A 116 16.42 -11.63 4.12
N LEU A 117 17.54 -11.99 3.51
CA LEU A 117 17.90 -11.48 2.18
C LEU A 117 16.96 -11.99 1.08
N THR A 118 16.45 -13.22 1.21
CA THR A 118 15.44 -13.77 0.29
C THR A 118 14.13 -13.00 0.40
N VAL A 119 13.68 -12.71 1.64
CA VAL A 119 12.48 -11.91 1.88
C VAL A 119 12.65 -10.47 1.35
N ALA A 120 13.86 -9.89 1.48
CA ALA A 120 14.15 -8.58 0.92
C ALA A 120 14.14 -8.56 -0.62
N GLY A 121 14.61 -9.64 -1.26
CA GLY A 121 14.49 -9.81 -2.70
C GLY A 121 13.03 -9.84 -3.16
N GLU A 122 12.19 -10.62 -2.49
CA GLU A 122 10.74 -10.69 -2.77
C GLU A 122 10.06 -9.34 -2.54
N ALA A 123 10.34 -8.67 -1.41
CA ALA A 123 9.80 -7.36 -1.12
C ALA A 123 10.21 -6.32 -2.17
N MET A 124 11.46 -6.37 -2.65
CA MET A 124 11.96 -5.46 -3.69
C MET A 124 11.30 -5.70 -5.05
N THR A 125 11.14 -6.95 -5.49
CA THR A 125 10.53 -7.23 -6.80
C THR A 125 9.05 -6.84 -6.83
N ARG A 126 8.31 -7.15 -5.76
CA ARG A 126 6.92 -6.68 -5.59
C ARG A 126 6.83 -5.16 -5.50
N SER A 127 7.79 -4.53 -4.83
CA SER A 127 7.88 -3.08 -4.79
C SER A 127 7.98 -2.46 -6.19
N GLN A 128 8.84 -3.00 -7.06
CA GLN A 128 8.95 -2.52 -8.45
C GLN A 128 7.64 -2.74 -9.24
N ALA A 129 6.97 -3.87 -9.04
CA ALA A 129 5.67 -4.14 -9.65
C ALA A 129 4.59 -3.14 -9.19
N ARG A 130 4.54 -2.81 -7.89
CA ARG A 130 3.63 -1.79 -7.35
C ARG A 130 3.95 -0.40 -7.88
N ILE A 131 5.21 0.00 -7.94
CA ILE A 131 5.64 1.29 -8.54
C ILE A 131 5.16 1.39 -9.99
N ALA A 132 5.36 0.35 -10.80
CA ALA A 132 4.88 0.33 -12.18
C ALA A 132 3.34 0.43 -12.25
N SER A 133 2.63 -0.21 -11.32
CA SER A 133 1.17 -0.14 -11.21
C SER A 133 0.68 1.25 -10.75
N ASP A 134 1.36 1.91 -9.81
CA ASP A 134 1.10 3.30 -9.40
C ASP A 134 1.32 4.26 -10.57
N MET A 135 2.46 4.16 -11.26
CA MET A 135 2.78 4.95 -12.46
C MET A 135 1.68 4.82 -13.52
N ARG A 136 1.26 3.58 -13.82
CA ARG A 136 0.16 3.33 -14.77
C ARG A 136 -1.12 4.03 -14.32
N ARG A 137 -1.53 3.87 -13.07
CA ARG A 137 -2.76 4.45 -12.52
C ARG A 137 -2.76 5.98 -12.58
N TRP A 138 -1.64 6.61 -12.25
CA TRP A 138 -1.48 8.05 -12.31
C TRP A 138 -1.43 8.58 -13.75
N MET A 139 -0.77 7.88 -14.67
CA MET A 139 -0.81 8.22 -16.10
C MET A 139 -2.22 8.11 -16.68
N THR A 140 -2.99 7.10 -16.27
CA THR A 140 -4.41 6.98 -16.66
C THR A 140 -5.23 8.14 -16.10
N LEU A 141 -5.06 8.48 -14.82
CA LEU A 141 -5.75 9.62 -14.20
C LEU A 141 -5.41 10.94 -14.90
N ALA A 142 -4.16 11.14 -15.32
CA ALA A 142 -3.73 12.32 -16.06
C ALA A 142 -4.55 12.55 -17.35
N THR A 143 -4.95 11.47 -18.05
CA THR A 143 -5.74 11.58 -19.29
C THR A 143 -7.18 12.05 -19.07
N THR A 144 -7.65 12.08 -17.82
CA THR A 144 -8.99 12.58 -17.48
C THR A 144 -8.97 14.03 -16.99
N ILE A 145 -7.78 14.63 -16.85
CA ILE A 145 -7.63 16.01 -16.41
C ILE A 145 -8.01 16.94 -17.56
N GLU A 146 -8.67 18.05 -17.21
CA GLU A 146 -9.02 19.07 -18.19
C GLU A 146 -7.75 19.55 -18.92
N PRO A 147 -7.74 19.59 -20.26
CA PRO A 147 -6.54 19.87 -21.05
C PRO A 147 -6.21 21.38 -21.11
N THR A 148 -6.30 22.08 -19.97
CA THR A 148 -5.85 23.47 -19.83
C THR A 148 -4.43 23.51 -19.30
N GLY A 149 -3.69 24.59 -19.62
CA GLY A 149 -2.33 24.77 -19.11
C GLY A 149 -2.29 24.81 -17.58
N GLU A 150 -3.31 25.38 -16.93
CA GLU A 150 -3.40 25.46 -15.47
C GLU A 150 -3.65 24.10 -14.82
N ALA A 151 -4.70 23.37 -15.27
CA ALA A 151 -5.06 22.07 -14.70
C ALA A 151 -3.95 21.03 -14.90
N LEU A 152 -3.37 20.96 -16.11
CA LEU A 152 -2.26 20.04 -16.37
C LEU A 152 -1.00 20.40 -15.59
N SER A 153 -0.71 21.70 -15.39
CA SER A 153 0.44 22.11 -14.57
C SER A 153 0.24 21.72 -13.10
N SER A 154 -0.95 22.01 -12.54
CA SER A 154 -1.30 21.62 -11.16
C SER A 154 -1.18 20.10 -10.97
N PHE A 155 -1.78 19.33 -11.88
CA PHE A 155 -1.71 17.88 -11.82
C PHE A 155 -0.28 17.36 -12.00
N THR A 156 0.55 18.00 -12.85
CA THR A 156 1.96 17.61 -13.01
C THR A 156 2.71 17.73 -11.69
N ARG A 157 2.48 18.79 -10.91
CA ARG A 157 3.06 18.91 -9.55
C ARG A 157 2.64 17.74 -8.68
N ASP A 158 1.33 17.47 -8.62
CA ASP A 158 0.78 16.40 -7.79
C ASP A 158 1.30 15.02 -8.20
N PHE A 159 1.45 14.77 -9.51
CA PHE A 159 2.01 13.52 -10.01
C PHE A 159 3.49 13.38 -9.64
N LEU A 160 4.29 14.43 -9.74
CA LEU A 160 5.69 14.37 -9.28
C LEU A 160 5.79 14.12 -7.77
N ALA A 161 4.92 14.74 -6.96
CA ALA A 161 4.86 14.47 -5.52
C ALA A 161 4.41 13.03 -5.21
N ALA A 162 3.48 12.49 -6.00
CA ALA A 162 3.07 11.10 -5.88
C ALA A 162 4.20 10.12 -6.21
N VAL A 163 5.02 10.43 -7.22
CA VAL A 163 6.22 9.65 -7.55
C VAL A 163 7.19 9.56 -6.38
N ASP A 164 7.45 10.70 -5.73
CA ASP A 164 8.28 10.73 -4.52
C ASP A 164 7.66 9.86 -3.41
N ALA A 165 6.35 9.98 -3.20
CA ALA A 165 5.63 9.28 -2.14
C ALA A 165 5.63 7.75 -2.32
N PHE A 166 5.28 7.22 -3.50
CA PHE A 166 5.24 5.76 -3.69
C PHE A 166 6.66 5.15 -3.72
N ARG A 167 7.69 5.87 -4.22
CA ARG A 167 9.08 5.39 -4.18
C ARG A 167 9.58 5.30 -2.75
N ALA A 168 9.32 6.33 -1.95
CA ALA A 168 9.64 6.32 -0.53
C ALA A 168 8.86 5.25 0.24
N ARG A 169 7.59 5.02 -0.10
CA ARG A 169 6.76 3.94 0.50
C ARG A 169 7.37 2.57 0.25
N GLU A 170 7.74 2.28 -0.99
CA GLU A 170 8.34 1.00 -1.36
C GLU A 170 9.76 0.82 -0.79
N GLY A 171 10.56 1.89 -0.70
CA GLY A 171 11.85 1.84 0.01
C GLY A 171 11.69 1.46 1.49
N ARG A 172 10.74 2.10 2.20
CA ARG A 172 10.38 1.73 3.57
C ARG A 172 9.87 0.29 3.67
N ASN A 173 9.14 -0.17 2.66
CA ASN A 173 8.65 -1.53 2.58
C ASN A 173 9.80 -2.56 2.56
N VAL A 174 10.80 -2.38 1.68
CA VAL A 174 11.99 -3.25 1.67
C VAL A 174 12.77 -3.13 2.98
N ARG A 175 12.95 -1.91 3.50
CA ARG A 175 13.68 -1.67 4.75
C ARG A 175 13.03 -2.34 5.96
N SER A 176 11.72 -2.57 5.94
CA SER A 176 11.03 -3.26 7.03
C SER A 176 11.49 -4.72 7.24
N VAL A 177 12.12 -5.35 6.23
CA VAL A 177 12.71 -6.69 6.35
C VAL A 177 13.86 -6.75 7.38
N LEU A 178 14.44 -5.59 7.74
CA LEU A 178 15.43 -5.51 8.81
C LEU A 178 14.92 -6.08 10.15
N GLU A 179 13.61 -6.14 10.36
CA GLU A 179 13.02 -6.79 11.54
C GLU A 179 13.38 -8.28 11.62
N LEU A 180 13.40 -9.00 10.50
CA LEU A 180 13.78 -10.42 10.43
C LEU A 180 15.26 -10.68 10.70
N THR A 181 16.11 -9.65 10.64
CA THR A 181 17.52 -9.80 11.03
C THR A 181 17.69 -9.93 12.55
N ARG A 182 16.66 -9.58 13.32
CA ARG A 182 16.63 -9.80 14.77
C ARG A 182 16.30 -11.26 15.05
N GLY A 183 17.32 -12.05 15.40
CA GLY A 183 17.14 -13.49 15.67
C GLY A 183 17.40 -14.40 14.46
N SER A 184 17.86 -13.85 13.33
CA SER A 184 18.33 -14.65 12.20
C SER A 184 19.51 -15.55 12.59
N THR A 185 19.52 -16.78 12.08
CA THR A 185 20.62 -17.75 12.20
C THR A 185 21.76 -17.52 11.21
N SER A 186 21.69 -16.42 10.43
CA SER A 186 22.74 -16.02 9.49
C SER A 186 24.10 -15.94 10.16
N SER A 187 25.14 -16.34 9.42
CA SER A 187 26.53 -16.25 9.87
C SER A 187 27.08 -14.83 9.90
N ASP A 188 26.41 -13.87 9.23
CA ASP A 188 26.77 -12.44 9.26
C ASP A 188 25.53 -11.53 9.19
N PRO A 189 24.80 -11.34 10.31
CA PRO A 189 23.63 -10.48 10.37
C PRO A 189 23.93 -9.00 10.05
N ALA A 190 25.16 -8.53 10.30
CA ALA A 190 25.54 -7.16 9.99
C ALA A 190 25.66 -6.93 8.48
N ALA A 191 26.24 -7.89 7.76
CA ALA A 191 26.27 -7.85 6.30
C ALA A 191 24.87 -7.94 5.71
N ASP A 192 23.97 -8.76 6.25
CA ASP A 192 22.59 -8.85 5.77
C ASP A 192 21.84 -7.54 5.93
N ARG A 193 21.97 -6.86 7.08
CA ARG A 193 21.38 -5.53 7.27
C ARG A 193 21.88 -4.53 6.24
N LYS A 194 23.19 -4.53 5.95
CA LYS A 194 23.77 -3.65 4.92
C LYS A 194 23.25 -3.98 3.52
N ARG A 195 23.08 -5.26 3.19
CA ARG A 195 22.52 -5.70 1.90
C ARG A 195 21.06 -5.27 1.76
N ILE A 196 20.24 -5.46 2.79
CA ILE A 196 18.83 -5.06 2.81
C ILE A 196 18.69 -3.53 2.65
N GLU A 197 19.49 -2.75 3.38
CA GLU A 197 19.54 -1.29 3.22
C GLU A 197 19.94 -0.89 1.80
N ALA A 198 20.91 -1.58 1.19
CA ALA A 198 21.30 -1.31 -0.20
C ALA A 198 20.14 -1.56 -1.18
N LEU A 199 19.34 -2.61 -0.99
CA LEU A 199 18.14 -2.87 -1.82
C LEU A 199 17.07 -1.78 -1.62
N ALA A 200 16.80 -1.38 -0.38
CA ALA A 200 15.85 -0.31 -0.08
C ALA A 200 16.27 1.02 -0.73
N ASN A 201 17.54 1.39 -0.59
CA ASN A 201 18.09 2.60 -1.20
C ASN A 201 18.07 2.53 -2.73
N LEU A 202 18.28 1.35 -3.33
CA LEU A 202 18.16 1.18 -4.78
C LEU A 202 16.73 1.46 -5.25
N VAL A 203 15.71 0.97 -4.55
CA VAL A 203 14.30 1.27 -4.85
C VAL A 203 14.02 2.77 -4.80
N GLU A 204 14.49 3.46 -3.75
CA GLU A 204 14.32 4.90 -3.56
C GLU A 204 15.07 5.72 -4.62
N SER A 205 16.27 5.31 -4.98
CA SER A 205 17.11 6.01 -5.98
C SER A 205 16.49 6.07 -7.38
N GLY A 206 15.53 5.19 -7.69
CA GLY A 206 14.79 5.20 -8.95
C GLY A 206 13.84 6.39 -9.13
N VAL A 207 13.61 7.20 -8.08
CA VAL A 207 12.66 8.33 -8.10
C VAL A 207 12.93 9.32 -9.23
N GLU A 208 14.19 9.65 -9.51
CA GLU A 208 14.52 10.62 -10.54
C GLU A 208 14.18 10.12 -11.96
N THR A 209 14.33 8.82 -12.20
CA THR A 209 13.95 8.18 -13.46
C THR A 209 12.44 8.24 -13.66
N ASP A 210 11.66 7.92 -12.61
CA ASP A 210 10.20 7.96 -12.69
C ASP A 210 9.65 9.39 -12.78
N ARG A 211 10.27 10.36 -12.08
CA ARG A 211 9.93 11.78 -12.21
C ARG A 211 10.12 12.26 -13.64
N LYS A 212 11.24 11.87 -14.28
CA LYS A 212 11.48 12.16 -15.70
C LYS A 212 10.41 11.51 -16.57
N ALA A 213 10.05 10.26 -16.33
CA ALA A 213 9.01 9.57 -17.08
C ALA A 213 7.64 10.26 -16.94
N ALA A 214 7.24 10.60 -15.71
CA ALA A 214 6.01 11.34 -15.42
C ALA A 214 6.00 12.72 -16.11
N TRP A 215 7.09 13.48 -15.99
CA TRP A 215 7.24 14.76 -16.66
C TRP A 215 7.12 14.65 -18.17
N ARG A 216 7.84 13.71 -18.80
CA ARG A 216 7.78 13.48 -20.25
C ARG A 216 6.38 13.11 -20.73
N PHE A 217 5.68 12.29 -19.95
CA PHE A 217 4.30 11.94 -20.25
C PHE A 217 3.39 13.18 -20.21
N MET A 218 3.50 13.99 -19.16
CA MET A 218 2.71 15.23 -19.03
C MET A 218 3.05 16.25 -20.12
N GLU A 219 4.33 16.40 -20.50
CA GLU A 219 4.74 17.25 -21.62
C GLU A 219 4.09 16.79 -22.93
N GLY A 220 4.09 15.48 -23.20
CA GLY A 220 3.45 14.92 -24.39
C GLY A 220 1.94 15.16 -24.41
N LEU A 221 1.28 15.01 -23.26
CA LEU A 221 -0.15 15.31 -23.11
C LEU A 221 -0.44 16.80 -23.36
N ALA A 222 0.35 17.70 -22.78
CA ALA A 222 0.21 19.14 -22.99
C ALA A 222 0.40 19.53 -24.46
N GLN A 223 1.42 18.98 -25.13
CA GLN A 223 1.69 19.20 -26.55
C GLN A 223 0.53 18.71 -27.43
N ALA A 224 -0.03 17.54 -27.15
CA ALA A 224 -1.17 16.99 -27.89
C ALA A 224 -2.40 17.90 -27.83
N HIS A 225 -2.54 18.71 -26.78
CA HIS A 225 -3.63 19.67 -26.58
C HIS A 225 -3.24 21.12 -26.88
N GLY A 226 -2.02 21.39 -27.37
CA GLY A 226 -1.56 22.74 -27.71
C GLY A 226 -1.39 23.67 -26.51
N VAL A 227 -1.18 23.12 -25.30
CA VAL A 227 -0.95 23.88 -24.07
C VAL A 227 0.48 23.71 -23.57
N VAL A 228 0.92 24.64 -22.71
CA VAL A 228 2.28 24.66 -22.16
C VAL A 228 2.21 24.41 -20.66
N LEU A 229 2.97 23.43 -20.18
CA LEU A 229 3.16 23.22 -18.74
C LEU A 229 4.01 24.35 -18.16
N LYS A 230 3.57 24.85 -17.01
CA LYS A 230 4.31 25.84 -16.24
C LYS A 230 4.72 25.23 -14.90
N PRO A 231 5.91 25.53 -14.38
CA PRO A 231 6.24 25.21 -13.00
C PRO A 231 5.19 25.81 -12.07
N VAL A 232 4.54 24.97 -11.27
CA VAL A 232 3.57 25.42 -10.27
C VAL A 232 4.32 25.90 -9.05
N GLN A 233 4.25 27.20 -8.79
CA GLN A 233 4.66 27.76 -7.51
C GLN A 233 3.62 27.38 -6.46
N LEU A 234 4.06 27.14 -5.22
CA LEU A 234 3.13 26.92 -4.11
C LEU A 234 2.34 28.21 -3.88
N ASP A 235 1.02 28.13 -3.97
CA ASP A 235 0.14 29.20 -3.55
C ASP A 235 0.15 29.38 -2.01
N ASP A 236 -0.50 30.43 -1.53
CA ASP A 236 -0.56 30.76 -0.09
C ASP A 236 -1.18 29.63 0.75
N SER A 237 -2.10 28.84 0.20
CA SER A 237 -2.69 27.70 0.94
C SER A 237 -1.67 26.57 1.07
N MET A 238 -0.99 26.23 -0.02
CA MET A 238 0.05 25.20 -0.03
C MET A 238 1.26 25.59 0.80
N GLN A 239 1.68 26.85 0.78
CA GLN A 239 2.77 27.34 1.63
C GLN A 239 2.43 27.21 3.12
N ARG A 240 1.21 27.61 3.52
CA ARG A 240 0.74 27.43 4.90
C ARG A 240 0.69 25.95 5.28
N ALA A 241 0.12 25.09 4.44
CA ALA A 241 0.06 23.66 4.70
C ALA A 241 1.45 22.99 4.75
N ALA A 242 2.40 23.48 3.95
CA ALA A 242 3.79 23.01 3.98
C ALA A 242 4.50 23.38 5.29
N ALA A 243 4.07 24.44 5.97
CA ALA A 243 4.58 24.88 7.26
C ALA A 243 3.89 24.22 8.47
N MET A 244 2.80 23.47 8.27
CA MET A 244 2.05 22.80 9.33
C MET A 244 2.54 21.36 9.50
N VAL A 245 3.28 21.06 10.59
CA VAL A 245 3.76 19.70 10.89
C VAL A 245 2.97 19.11 12.07
N PRO A 246 1.98 18.23 11.81
CA PRO A 246 1.24 17.54 12.85
C PRO A 246 2.06 16.44 13.53
N ARG A 247 1.87 16.27 14.84
CA ARG A 247 2.42 15.16 15.63
C ARG A 247 1.45 14.70 16.71
N TRP A 248 1.47 13.39 16.99
CA TRP A 248 0.63 12.80 18.03
C TRP A 248 1.00 13.30 19.42
N LYS A 249 -0.02 13.61 20.23
CA LYS A 249 0.14 13.85 21.67
C LYS A 249 0.13 12.50 22.39
N GLY A 250 1.31 12.02 22.75
CA GLY A 250 1.47 10.72 23.41
C GLY A 250 1.25 9.55 22.45
N GLU A 251 0.71 8.44 22.97
CA GLU A 251 0.40 7.27 22.15
C GLU A 251 -0.73 7.56 21.16
N ARG A 252 -0.58 7.03 19.95
CA ARG A 252 -1.61 7.17 18.92
C ARG A 252 -2.93 6.54 19.43
N PRO A 253 -4.03 7.30 19.48
CA PRO A 253 -5.32 6.78 19.93
C PRO A 253 -5.82 5.72 18.95
N GLY A 254 -6.59 4.74 19.44
CA GLY A 254 -7.26 3.73 18.63
C GLY A 254 -8.37 4.34 17.77
N PHE A 255 -9.56 3.74 17.78
CA PHE A 255 -10.70 4.32 17.06
C PHE A 255 -11.03 5.73 17.59
N VAL A 256 -10.99 6.72 16.70
CA VAL A 256 -11.32 8.12 17.00
C VAL A 256 -12.48 8.57 16.12
N ARG A 257 -13.52 9.11 16.75
CA ARG A 257 -14.66 9.69 16.03
C ARG A 257 -14.52 11.21 15.89
N VAL A 258 -13.64 11.63 14.98
CA VAL A 258 -13.51 13.03 14.55
C VAL A 258 -14.08 13.17 13.14
N PRO A 259 -15.04 14.09 12.89
CA PRO A 259 -15.64 14.25 11.57
C PRO A 259 -14.60 14.60 10.49
N ALA A 260 -14.54 13.79 9.44
CA ALA A 260 -13.64 13.96 8.30
C ALA A 260 -14.39 14.46 7.07
N ARG A 261 -14.96 15.68 7.16
CA ARG A 261 -15.77 16.24 6.05
C ARG A 261 -14.87 16.49 4.84
N GLY A 262 -15.33 16.05 3.65
CA GLY A 262 -14.60 16.24 2.39
C GLY A 262 -13.50 15.19 2.12
N LEU A 263 -13.24 14.27 3.05
CA LEU A 263 -12.29 13.18 2.84
C LEU A 263 -13.04 11.90 2.41
N PRO A 264 -12.86 11.40 1.18
CA PRO A 264 -13.59 10.25 0.67
C PRO A 264 -13.06 8.92 1.21
N GLY A 265 -13.92 7.91 1.29
CA GLY A 265 -13.54 6.52 1.61
C GLY A 265 -12.68 6.40 2.88
N PHE A 266 -11.54 5.74 2.76
CA PHE A 266 -10.59 5.52 3.87
C PHE A 266 -9.52 6.61 4.02
N THR A 267 -9.58 7.69 3.23
CA THR A 267 -8.50 8.71 3.20
C THR A 267 -8.30 9.41 4.54
N SER A 268 -9.35 9.59 5.35
CA SER A 268 -9.22 10.15 6.71
C SER A 268 -8.38 9.27 7.65
N MET A 269 -8.46 7.95 7.49
CA MET A 269 -7.63 7.02 8.24
C MET A 269 -6.17 7.10 7.80
N GLU A 270 -5.96 7.28 6.50
CA GLU A 270 -4.62 7.43 5.93
C GLU A 270 -3.96 8.76 6.29
N VAL A 271 -4.74 9.86 6.35
CA VAL A 271 -4.25 11.12 6.92
C VAL A 271 -3.72 10.88 8.33
N ARG A 272 -4.42 10.12 9.18
CA ARG A 272 -3.92 9.75 10.53
C ARG A 272 -2.67 8.87 10.46
N ASN A 273 -2.62 7.89 9.55
CA ASN A 273 -1.47 7.00 9.37
C ASN A 273 -0.19 7.76 8.97
N PHE A 274 -0.31 8.84 8.20
CA PHE A 274 0.83 9.63 7.75
C PHE A 274 1.32 10.69 8.73
N ILE A 275 0.61 10.91 9.86
CA ILE A 275 1.09 11.77 10.95
C ILE A 275 2.25 11.07 11.68
N ASP A 276 3.46 11.53 11.42
CA ASP A 276 4.70 11.00 12.01
C ASP A 276 5.55 12.06 12.71
N GLY A 277 5.07 13.31 12.78
CA GLY A 277 5.80 14.44 13.34
C GLY A 277 6.89 15.01 12.44
N SER A 278 7.01 14.54 11.20
CA SER A 278 7.97 15.03 10.20
C SER A 278 7.29 15.52 8.92
N ARG A 279 6.21 14.88 8.49
CA ARG A 279 5.44 15.31 7.31
C ARG A 279 4.63 16.54 7.63
N SER A 280 4.67 17.52 6.71
CA SER A 280 3.74 18.64 6.73
C SER A 280 2.34 18.22 6.29
N ALA A 281 1.33 19.07 6.52
CA ALA A 281 -0.03 18.84 6.03
C ALA A 281 -0.07 18.67 4.51
N LEU A 282 0.75 19.42 3.77
CA LEU A 282 0.93 19.24 2.32
C LEU A 282 1.51 17.87 1.99
N ALA A 283 2.59 17.47 2.66
CA ALA A 283 3.23 16.17 2.42
C ALA A 283 2.32 14.98 2.79
N ILE A 284 1.45 15.14 3.79
CA ILE A 284 0.41 14.16 4.14
C ILE A 284 -0.61 14.08 3.01
N ARG A 285 -1.11 15.21 2.51
CA ARG A 285 -2.04 15.23 1.38
C ARG A 285 -1.44 14.56 0.16
N ASP A 286 -0.19 14.85 -0.16
CA ASP A 286 0.52 14.25 -1.30
C ASP A 286 0.68 12.74 -1.15
N ALA A 287 1.01 12.25 0.05
CA ALA A 287 1.10 10.82 0.33
C ALA A 287 -0.26 10.11 0.21
N VAL A 288 -1.34 10.74 0.72
CA VAL A 288 -2.71 10.21 0.57
C VAL A 288 -3.12 10.16 -0.89
N ASN A 289 -2.85 11.23 -1.66
CA ASN A 289 -3.16 11.24 -3.09
C ASN A 289 -2.38 10.17 -3.84
N ALA A 290 -1.10 9.98 -3.53
CA ALA A 290 -0.27 8.96 -4.17
C ALA A 290 -0.94 7.58 -4.17
N GLU A 291 -1.63 7.24 -3.09
CA GLU A 291 -2.31 5.96 -2.92
C GLU A 291 -3.74 5.95 -3.46
N TYR A 292 -4.51 7.02 -3.22
CA TYR A 292 -5.97 6.99 -3.37
C TYR A 292 -6.52 7.88 -4.47
N ALA A 293 -5.75 8.83 -5.01
CA ALA A 293 -6.25 9.70 -6.06
C ALA A 293 -6.79 8.94 -7.29
N PRO A 294 -6.14 7.85 -7.75
CA PRO A 294 -6.68 7.04 -8.85
C PRO A 294 -7.99 6.31 -8.54
N THR A 295 -8.37 6.18 -7.27
CA THR A 295 -9.58 5.45 -6.82
C THR A 295 -10.70 6.39 -6.42
N TYR A 296 -10.40 7.43 -5.65
CA TYR A 296 -11.38 8.36 -5.07
C TYR A 296 -11.35 9.76 -5.68
N GLY A 297 -10.43 10.02 -6.62
CA GLY A 297 -10.14 11.36 -7.11
C GLY A 297 -9.19 12.11 -6.19
N MET A 298 -8.73 13.28 -6.64
CA MET A 298 -7.80 14.13 -5.89
C MET A 298 -8.44 14.58 -4.57
N VAL A 299 -7.73 14.31 -3.46
CA VAL A 299 -8.10 14.80 -2.14
C VAL A 299 -7.74 16.26 -2.01
N ASP A 300 -8.72 17.07 -1.59
CA ASP A 300 -8.57 18.50 -1.35
C ASP A 300 -7.62 18.77 -0.17
N LEU A 301 -6.69 19.70 -0.37
CA LEU A 301 -5.76 20.15 0.67
C LEU A 301 -6.51 20.79 1.86
N ASP A 302 -7.55 21.58 1.59
CA ASP A 302 -8.30 22.26 2.65
C ASP A 302 -9.05 21.25 3.52
N ALA A 303 -9.53 20.14 2.93
CA ALA A 303 -10.15 19.05 3.68
C ALA A 303 -9.14 18.32 4.60
N VAL A 304 -7.91 18.10 4.13
CA VAL A 304 -6.83 17.52 4.96
C VAL A 304 -6.46 18.47 6.10
N VAL A 305 -6.25 19.75 5.80
CA VAL A 305 -5.94 20.78 6.81
C VAL A 305 -7.04 20.89 7.86
N ALA A 306 -8.30 21.01 7.44
CA ALA A 306 -9.44 21.09 8.36
C ALA A 306 -9.56 19.85 9.24
N TYR A 307 -9.25 18.66 8.70
CA TYR A 307 -9.26 17.44 9.50
C TYR A 307 -8.13 17.38 10.52
N LEU A 308 -6.91 17.81 10.16
CA LEU A 308 -5.78 17.91 11.10
C LEU A 308 -6.08 18.91 12.23
N GLU A 309 -6.67 20.07 11.90
CA GLU A 309 -7.09 21.05 12.91
C GLU A 309 -8.20 20.50 13.81
N ALA A 310 -9.13 19.69 13.27
CA ALA A 310 -10.13 19.02 14.08
C ALA A 310 -9.52 18.01 15.06
N LEU A 311 -8.48 17.28 14.64
CA LEU A 311 -7.70 16.38 15.50
C LEU A 311 -6.92 17.16 16.58
N GLU A 312 -6.35 18.33 16.23
CA GLU A 312 -5.66 19.22 17.17
C GLU A 312 -6.63 19.76 18.23
N LYS A 313 -7.80 20.24 17.80
CA LYS A 313 -8.88 20.70 18.68
C LYS A 313 -9.43 19.61 19.59
N ALA A 314 -9.44 18.36 19.12
CA ALA A 314 -9.80 17.19 19.92
C ALA A 314 -8.71 16.79 20.93
N GLY A 315 -7.56 17.47 20.93
CA GLY A 315 -6.46 17.21 21.86
C GLY A 315 -5.62 15.98 21.52
N LEU A 316 -5.76 15.43 20.30
CA LEU A 316 -5.09 14.19 19.89
C LEU A 316 -3.73 14.43 19.25
N ILE A 317 -3.57 15.58 18.59
CA ILE A 317 -2.31 16.01 17.98
C ILE A 317 -1.97 17.44 18.42
N GLU A 318 -0.75 17.85 18.14
CA GLU A 318 -0.31 19.24 18.08
C GLU A 318 0.22 19.54 16.67
N ILE A 319 0.02 20.76 16.18
CA ILE A 319 0.53 21.19 14.88
C ILE A 319 1.57 22.28 15.10
N GLU A 320 2.83 21.95 14.82
CA GLU A 320 3.89 22.94 14.73
C GLU A 320 3.69 23.78 13.46
N ARG A 321 3.64 25.10 13.61
CA ARG A 321 3.48 26.05 12.49
C ARG A 321 4.79 26.81 12.34
N ARG A 322 5.51 26.57 11.24
CA ARG A 322 6.85 27.11 10.96
C ARG A 322 6.82 28.36 10.08
#